data_AF-A0A0F2L9W3-F1
#
_entry.id   AF-A0A0F2L9W3-F1
#
_cell.length_a   1.000
_cell.length_b   1.000
_cell.length_c   1.000
_cell.angle_alpha   90.00
_cell.angle_beta   90.00
_cell.angle_gamma   90.00
#
_symmetry.space_group_name_H-M   'P 1'
#
loop_
_entity.id
_entity.type
_entity.pdbx_description
1 polymer ?
#
loop_
_entity_poly.entity_id
_entity_poly.type
_entity_poly.pdbx_seq_one_letter_code
_entity_poly.pdbx_strand_id
1 'polypeptide(L)'
;MQIPIALVSAQAINEAAGSPGPWAIAIYGPGGEVAEGNGSVSAYVLAQYPNGTPISYSAVAYTPFGQYSKSFTVQSASATVDVVVPTAAVTITAVDRASGSVKPWPIAVYGPGGLAAEGLGQFTAYLAPGEYQVLVNVSLGGLSYAYSTTAPSQGLGLCR
;
A
#
# COMPACT_ATOMS: atom_id res chain seq x y z
N MET A 1 11.91 -40.69 -0.70
CA MET A 1 10.73 -39.89 -0.31
C MET A 1 11.05 -38.45 -0.63
N GLN A 2 10.33 -37.82 -1.55
CA GLN A 2 10.57 -36.42 -1.92
C GLN A 2 9.61 -35.56 -1.08
N ILE A 3 10.17 -34.61 -0.32
CA ILE A 3 9.34 -33.62 0.39
C ILE A 3 8.86 -32.62 -0.67
N PRO A 4 7.55 -32.43 -0.87
CA PRO A 4 7.03 -31.54 -1.89
C PRO A 4 7.19 -30.08 -1.42
N ILE A 5 8.40 -29.55 -1.52
CA ILE A 5 8.73 -28.16 -1.21
C ILE A 5 8.59 -27.32 -2.49
N ALA A 6 8.06 -26.11 -2.34
CA ALA A 6 7.94 -25.16 -3.42
C ALA A 6 8.36 -23.75 -3.00
N LEU A 7 8.93 -22.98 -3.93
CA LEU A 7 9.24 -21.58 -3.73
C LEU A 7 8.01 -20.73 -4.03
N VAL A 8 7.49 -20.04 -3.02
CA VAL A 8 6.42 -19.05 -3.18
C VAL A 8 7.03 -17.67 -3.16
N SER A 9 6.61 -16.82 -4.10
CA SER A 9 6.88 -15.39 -4.10
C SER A 9 5.56 -14.63 -4.11
N ALA A 10 5.41 -13.64 -3.23
CA ALA A 10 4.25 -12.78 -3.16
C ALA A 10 4.66 -11.32 -3.36
N GLN A 11 3.82 -10.54 -4.05
CA GLN A 11 4.05 -9.12 -4.32
C GLN A 11 2.79 -8.30 -4.02
N ALA A 12 2.95 -7.15 -3.37
CA ALA A 12 1.88 -6.18 -3.16
C ALA A 12 1.91 -5.16 -4.30
N ILE A 13 1.13 -5.42 -5.36
CA ILE A 13 1.17 -4.63 -6.59
C ILE A 13 0.35 -3.35 -6.41
N ASN A 14 1.00 -2.21 -6.63
CA ASN A 14 0.35 -0.94 -6.81
C ASN A 14 -0.28 -0.92 -8.22
N GLU A 15 -1.61 -0.96 -8.29
CA GLU A 15 -2.32 -1.05 -9.57
C GLU A 15 -1.97 0.10 -10.53
N ALA A 16 -1.81 1.32 -10.01
CA ALA A 16 -1.56 2.50 -10.83
C ALA A 16 -0.10 2.60 -11.30
N ALA A 17 0.85 2.09 -10.52
CA ALA A 17 2.26 2.08 -10.88
C ALA A 17 2.65 0.82 -11.68
N GLY A 18 1.87 -0.26 -11.58
CA GLY A 18 2.17 -1.55 -12.21
C GLY A 18 3.37 -2.28 -11.60
N SER A 19 3.80 -1.87 -10.39
CA SER A 19 4.97 -2.42 -9.69
C SER A 19 4.67 -2.65 -8.20
N PRO A 20 5.50 -3.43 -7.48
CA PRO A 20 5.37 -3.55 -6.03
C PRO A 20 5.38 -2.18 -5.33
N GLY A 21 4.42 -1.94 -4.45
CA GLY A 21 4.37 -0.75 -3.59
C GLY A 21 5.23 -0.90 -2.33
N PRO A 22 5.51 0.18 -1.60
CA PRO A 22 6.30 0.15 -0.37
C PRO A 22 5.44 -0.28 0.84
N TRP A 23 4.76 -1.41 0.74
CA TRP A 23 3.82 -1.91 1.76
C TRP A 23 4.30 -3.22 2.34
N ALA A 24 4.06 -3.43 3.64
CA ALA A 24 4.36 -4.71 4.26
C ALA A 24 3.52 -5.81 3.60
N ILE A 25 4.11 -6.98 3.38
CA ILE A 25 3.45 -8.15 2.81
C ILE A 25 3.90 -9.41 3.54
N ALA A 26 2.97 -10.31 3.83
CA ALA A 26 3.26 -11.58 4.48
C ALA A 26 2.57 -12.76 3.78
N ILE A 27 3.20 -13.92 3.87
CA ILE A 27 2.64 -15.21 3.44
C ILE A 27 2.20 -15.96 4.70
N TYR A 28 0.96 -16.41 4.71
CA TYR A 28 0.36 -17.23 5.77
C TYR A 28 0.04 -18.62 5.24
N GLY A 29 0.43 -19.64 6.01
CA GLY A 29 0.05 -21.03 5.82
C GLY A 29 -0.88 -21.52 6.94
N PRO A 30 -1.20 -22.83 6.97
CA PRO A 30 -2.08 -23.40 7.99
C PRO A 30 -1.56 -23.24 9.43
N GLY A 31 -0.24 -23.13 9.60
CA GLY A 31 0.41 -22.94 10.91
C GLY A 31 0.62 -21.48 11.32
N GLY A 32 0.17 -20.51 10.52
CA GLY A 32 0.40 -19.09 10.76
C GLY A 32 1.33 -18.45 9.73
N GLU A 33 2.00 -17.38 10.14
CA GLU A 33 2.92 -16.64 9.28
C GLU A 33 4.13 -17.49 8.88
N VAL A 34 4.47 -17.43 7.60
CA VAL A 34 5.58 -18.18 7.01
C VAL A 34 6.74 -17.26 6.68
N ALA A 35 6.44 -16.06 6.17
CA ALA A 35 7.43 -15.04 5.88
C ALA A 35 6.77 -13.67 5.77
N GLU A 36 7.54 -12.63 6.04
CA GLU A 36 7.18 -11.22 5.87
C GLU A 36 8.23 -10.49 5.03
N GLY A 37 7.82 -9.38 4.42
CA GLY A 37 8.67 -8.52 3.60
C GLY A 37 8.01 -7.17 3.32
N ASN A 38 8.64 -6.37 2.48
CA ASN A 38 8.13 -5.06 2.05
C ASN A 38 8.11 -5.00 0.52
N GLY A 39 6.92 -4.77 -0.04
CA GLY A 39 6.61 -4.81 -1.47
C GLY A 39 6.60 -6.22 -2.04
N SER A 40 7.56 -7.06 -1.65
CA SER A 40 7.62 -8.46 -2.01
C SER A 40 8.23 -9.32 -0.89
N VAL A 41 7.93 -10.62 -0.95
CA VAL A 41 8.48 -11.63 -0.04
C VAL A 41 8.54 -12.97 -0.76
N SER A 42 9.53 -13.81 -0.43
CA SER A 42 9.63 -15.17 -0.95
C SER A 42 9.96 -16.16 0.17
N ALA A 43 9.40 -17.37 0.11
CA ALA A 43 9.63 -18.42 1.09
C ALA A 43 9.50 -19.81 0.46
N TYR A 44 10.25 -20.78 1.02
CA TYR A 44 10.04 -22.19 0.73
C TYR A 44 8.95 -22.76 1.63
N VAL A 45 7.94 -23.37 1.03
CA VAL A 45 6.77 -23.89 1.74
C VAL A 45 6.45 -25.32 1.31
N LEU A 46 5.69 -26.04 2.14
CA LEU A 46 5.18 -27.36 1.75
C LEU A 46 4.04 -27.17 0.74
N ALA A 47 4.14 -27.78 -0.43
CA ALA A 47 3.10 -27.72 -1.44
C ALA A 47 1.93 -28.67 -1.13
N GLN A 48 2.21 -29.80 -0.47
CA GLN A 48 1.23 -30.86 -0.21
C GLN A 48 1.48 -31.54 1.13
N TYR A 49 0.41 -32.07 1.73
CA TYR A 49 0.49 -33.00 2.85
C TYR A 49 1.05 -34.37 2.41
N PRO A 50 1.52 -35.23 3.34
CA PRO A 50 2.02 -36.56 3.00
C PRO A 50 1.04 -37.47 2.24
N ASN A 51 -0.26 -37.19 2.33
CA ASN A 51 -1.33 -37.88 1.61
C ASN A 51 -1.59 -37.32 0.20
N GLY A 52 -0.78 -36.36 -0.28
CA GLY A 52 -0.90 -35.73 -1.59
C GLY A 52 -1.93 -34.59 -1.68
N THR A 53 -2.60 -34.23 -0.57
CA THR A 53 -3.55 -33.09 -0.58
C THR A 53 -2.80 -31.76 -0.67
N PRO A 54 -3.13 -30.86 -1.62
CA PRO A 54 -2.51 -29.53 -1.71
C PRO A 54 -2.73 -28.69 -0.45
N ILE A 55 -1.73 -27.89 -0.09
CA ILE A 55 -1.80 -26.95 1.03
C ILE A 55 -2.22 -25.56 0.52
N SER A 56 -3.19 -24.96 1.21
CA SER A 56 -3.64 -23.58 0.95
C SER A 56 -2.83 -22.58 1.75
N TYR A 57 -2.51 -21.47 1.10
CA TYR A 57 -1.81 -20.32 1.66
C TYR A 57 -2.58 -19.04 1.35
N SER A 58 -2.22 -17.96 2.03
CA SER A 58 -2.71 -16.60 1.76
C SER A 58 -1.55 -15.63 1.75
N ALA A 59 -1.51 -14.73 0.77
CA ALA A 59 -0.65 -13.56 0.81
C ALA A 59 -1.49 -12.36 1.27
N VAL A 60 -0.99 -11.59 2.23
CA VAL A 60 -1.68 -10.43 2.79
C VAL A 60 -0.77 -9.21 2.70
N ALA A 61 -1.24 -8.16 2.03
CA ALA A 61 -0.59 -6.86 1.99
C ALA A 61 -1.24 -5.91 3.00
N TYR A 62 -0.41 -5.27 3.82
CA TYR A 62 -0.81 -4.30 4.83
C TYR A 62 -0.46 -2.90 4.34
N THR A 63 -1.48 -2.13 3.99
CA THR A 63 -1.31 -0.81 3.38
C THR A 63 -1.90 0.27 4.29
N PRO A 64 -1.50 1.55 4.11
CA PRO A 64 -2.18 2.69 4.75
C PRO A 64 -3.67 2.82 4.37
N PHE A 65 -4.14 2.07 3.37
CA PHE A 65 -5.51 2.09 2.87
C PHE A 65 -6.35 0.90 3.36
N GLY A 66 -5.75 -0.03 4.11
CA GLY A 66 -6.37 -1.27 4.56
C GLY A 66 -5.57 -2.52 4.18
N GLN A 67 -6.16 -3.68 4.44
CA GLN A 67 -5.55 -4.98 4.14
C GLN A 67 -6.14 -5.57 2.85
N TYR A 68 -5.25 -6.12 2.02
CA TYR A 68 -5.61 -6.82 0.79
C TYR A 68 -5.05 -8.23 0.86
N SER A 69 -5.80 -9.24 0.45
CA SER A 69 -5.34 -10.62 0.54
C SER A 69 -5.72 -11.45 -0.67
N LYS A 70 -4.93 -12.50 -0.91
CA LYS A 70 -5.17 -13.46 -1.98
C LYS A 70 -4.78 -14.86 -1.51
N SER A 71 -5.77 -15.75 -1.49
CA SER A 71 -5.54 -17.17 -1.21
C SER A 71 -5.08 -17.91 -2.46
N PHE A 72 -4.22 -18.92 -2.28
CA PHE A 72 -3.69 -19.74 -3.37
C PHE A 72 -3.33 -21.14 -2.87
N THR A 73 -3.17 -22.08 -3.80
CA THR A 73 -2.60 -23.40 -3.54
C THR A 73 -1.34 -23.56 -4.37
N VAL A 74 -0.36 -24.30 -3.84
CA VAL A 74 0.90 -24.50 -4.55
C VAL A 74 0.86 -25.84 -5.28
N GLN A 75 0.77 -25.77 -6.62
CA GLN A 75 0.65 -26.96 -7.48
C GLN A 75 1.95 -27.29 -8.25
N SER A 76 2.93 -26.39 -8.20
CA SER A 76 4.20 -26.45 -8.93
C SER A 76 5.39 -26.22 -7.99
N ALA A 77 6.61 -26.47 -8.48
CA ALA A 77 7.85 -26.21 -7.73
C ALA A 77 8.06 -24.71 -7.38
N SER A 78 7.37 -23.81 -8.08
CA SER A 78 7.34 -22.39 -7.77
C SER A 78 5.96 -21.78 -8.03
N ALA A 79 5.57 -20.77 -7.25
CA ALA A 79 4.36 -19.99 -7.45
C ALA A 79 4.62 -18.50 -7.21
N THR A 80 4.04 -17.64 -8.05
CA THR A 80 4.05 -16.19 -7.88
C THR A 80 2.63 -15.71 -7.64
N VAL A 81 2.45 -14.85 -6.64
CA VAL A 81 1.14 -14.39 -6.17
C VAL A 81 1.14 -12.87 -6.06
N ASP A 82 0.38 -12.24 -6.96
CA ASP A 82 0.18 -10.79 -6.91
C ASP A 82 -1.06 -10.46 -6.08
N VAL A 83 -0.85 -9.69 -5.01
CA VAL A 83 -1.90 -9.04 -4.21
C VAL A 83 -2.06 -7.63 -4.76
N VAL A 84 -3.12 -7.39 -5.53
CA VAL A 84 -3.35 -6.11 -6.19
C VAL A 84 -4.02 -5.13 -5.23
N VAL A 85 -3.40 -3.97 -5.05
CA VAL A 85 -3.92 -2.85 -4.28
C VAL A 85 -4.49 -1.82 -5.27
N PRO A 86 -5.80 -1.51 -5.22
CA PRO A 86 -6.48 -0.74 -6.26
C PRO A 86 -6.25 0.77 -6.09
N THR A 87 -5.03 1.22 -6.37
CA THR A 87 -4.63 2.63 -6.25
C THR A 87 -4.88 3.41 -7.53
N ALA A 88 -5.06 4.72 -7.41
CA ALA A 88 -5.04 5.69 -8.51
C ALA A 88 -4.00 6.79 -8.26
N ALA A 89 -3.45 7.37 -9.32
CA ALA A 89 -2.59 8.54 -9.22
C ALA A 89 -3.41 9.80 -8.90
N VAL A 90 -3.02 10.50 -7.84
CA VAL A 90 -3.69 11.70 -7.32
C VAL A 90 -2.67 12.82 -7.21
N THR A 91 -2.97 13.98 -7.79
CA THR A 91 -2.14 15.19 -7.62
C THR A 91 -2.69 16.04 -6.49
N ILE A 92 -1.82 16.37 -5.54
CA ILE A 92 -2.14 17.13 -4.34
C ILE A 92 -1.37 18.43 -4.40
N THR A 93 -2.04 19.56 -4.12
CA THR A 93 -1.47 20.90 -4.24
C THR A 93 -1.86 21.78 -3.05
N ALA A 94 -0.89 22.39 -2.38
CA ALA A 94 -1.08 23.45 -1.40
C ALA A 94 -0.95 24.81 -2.11
N VAL A 95 -2.07 25.52 -2.19
CA VAL A 95 -2.16 26.85 -2.81
C VAL A 95 -2.38 27.89 -1.73
N ASP A 96 -1.57 28.94 -1.74
CA ASP A 96 -1.86 30.15 -0.98
C ASP A 96 -3.00 30.90 -1.66
N ARG A 97 -4.18 30.89 -1.04
CA ARG A 97 -5.38 31.53 -1.59
C ARG A 97 -5.22 33.03 -1.83
N ALA A 98 -4.38 33.72 -1.05
CA ALA A 98 -4.20 35.16 -1.20
C ALA A 98 -3.42 35.50 -2.48
N SER A 99 -2.41 34.69 -2.81
CA SER A 99 -1.54 34.90 -3.98
C SER A 99 -1.85 34.02 -5.18
N GLY A 100 -2.70 33.00 -5.02
CA GLY A 100 -2.95 31.96 -6.02
C GLY A 100 -1.75 31.06 -6.31
N SER A 101 -0.65 31.21 -5.57
CA SER A 101 0.61 30.52 -5.84
C SER A 101 0.73 29.22 -5.04
N VAL A 102 1.33 28.20 -5.66
CA VAL A 102 1.75 27.00 -4.92
C VAL A 102 2.86 27.37 -3.96
N LYS A 103 2.73 26.95 -2.70
CA LYS A 103 3.76 27.16 -1.67
C LYS A 103 4.38 25.82 -1.29
N PRO A 104 5.69 25.76 -1.03
CA PRO A 104 6.38 24.52 -0.65
C PRO A 104 6.10 24.14 0.82
N TRP A 105 4.84 24.23 1.24
CA TRP A 105 4.42 23.84 2.58
C TRP A 105 4.36 22.32 2.69
N PRO A 106 4.77 21.74 3.82
CA PRO A 106 4.61 20.31 4.05
C PRO A 106 3.15 19.88 4.04
N ILE A 107 2.89 18.76 3.36
CA ILE A 107 1.58 18.14 3.23
C ILE A 107 1.72 16.68 3.67
N ALA A 108 0.83 16.23 4.54
CA ALA A 108 0.71 14.83 4.94
C ALA A 108 -0.72 14.36 4.69
N VAL A 109 -0.87 13.15 4.16
CA VAL A 109 -2.16 12.53 3.81
C VAL A 109 -2.28 11.26 4.63
N TYR A 110 -3.35 11.14 5.41
CA TYR A 110 -3.62 10.00 6.27
C TYR A 110 -4.84 9.25 5.74
N GLY A 111 -4.66 7.95 5.54
CA GLY A 111 -5.74 7.00 5.27
C GLY A 111 -6.15 6.24 6.54
N PRO A 112 -7.06 5.26 6.42
CA PRO A 112 -7.54 4.47 7.55
C PRO A 112 -6.44 3.73 8.32
N GLY A 113 -5.35 3.35 7.64
CA GLY A 113 -4.21 2.62 8.19
C GLY A 113 -3.03 3.52 8.61
N GLY A 114 -3.17 4.84 8.57
CA GLY A 114 -2.12 5.79 8.95
C GLY A 114 -1.61 6.64 7.78
N LEU A 115 -0.34 7.06 7.84
CA LEU A 115 0.26 7.94 6.85
C LEU A 115 0.30 7.24 5.47
N ALA A 116 -0.46 7.80 4.53
CA ALA A 116 -0.62 7.30 3.17
C ALA A 116 0.35 7.95 2.19
N ALA A 117 0.62 9.24 2.34
CA ALA A 117 1.57 9.97 1.52
C ALA A 117 2.02 11.26 2.20
N GLU A 118 3.19 11.76 1.82
CA GLU A 118 3.69 13.06 2.24
C GLU A 118 4.46 13.73 1.10
N GLY A 119 4.52 15.06 1.12
CA GLY A 119 5.20 15.84 0.11
C GLY A 119 5.23 17.33 0.43
N LEU A 120 5.78 18.12 -0.48
CA LEU A 120 5.89 19.57 -0.34
C LEU A 120 5.18 20.27 -1.48
N GLY A 121 4.29 21.22 -1.16
CA GLY A 121 3.61 22.07 -2.12
C GLY A 121 2.75 21.32 -3.13
N GLN A 122 3.35 20.78 -4.18
CA GLN A 122 2.65 19.96 -5.16
C GLN A 122 3.37 18.62 -5.37
N PHE A 123 2.64 17.52 -5.26
CA PHE A 123 3.18 16.18 -5.51
C PHE A 123 2.09 15.22 -5.98
N THR A 124 2.52 14.09 -6.55
CA THR A 124 1.64 12.99 -6.94
C THR A 124 1.78 11.84 -5.95
N ALA A 125 0.65 11.30 -5.51
CA ALA A 125 0.57 10.11 -4.65
C ALA A 125 -0.29 9.03 -5.31
N TYR A 126 -0.05 7.77 -4.95
CA TYR A 126 -0.89 6.65 -5.37
C TYR A 126 -1.78 6.23 -4.20
N LEU A 127 -3.08 6.47 -4.32
CA LEU A 127 -4.04 6.30 -3.23
C LEU A 127 -5.18 5.38 -3.66
N ALA A 128 -5.63 4.48 -2.79
CA ALA A 128 -6.84 3.70 -3.06
C ALA A 128 -8.12 4.54 -2.93
N PRO A 129 -9.25 4.12 -3.50
CA PRO A 129 -10.56 4.69 -3.22
C PRO A 129 -10.84 4.77 -1.72
N GLY A 130 -11.21 5.96 -1.24
CA GLY A 130 -11.49 6.17 0.17
C GLY A 130 -11.47 7.64 0.55
N GLU A 131 -11.76 7.92 1.82
CA GLU A 131 -11.61 9.24 2.43
C GLU A 131 -10.25 9.37 3.12
N TYR A 132 -9.65 10.54 2.96
CA TYR A 132 -8.32 10.85 3.49
C TYR A 132 -8.37 12.15 4.28
N GLN A 133 -7.66 12.17 5.40
CA GLN A 133 -7.36 13.40 6.11
C GLN A 133 -6.08 14.01 5.53
N VAL A 134 -6.14 15.25 5.07
CA VAL A 134 -4.99 16.00 4.55
C VAL A 134 -4.62 17.07 5.56
N LEU A 135 -3.36 17.04 6.00
CA LEU A 135 -2.75 18.03 6.89
C LEU A 135 -1.76 18.87 6.08
N VAL A 136 -1.86 20.19 6.15
CA VAL A 136 -0.91 21.13 5.53
C VAL A 136 -0.32 22.01 6.62
N ASN A 137 1.02 22.00 6.74
CA ASN A 137 1.75 22.86 7.67
C ASN A 137 2.13 24.16 6.98
N VAL A 138 1.30 25.18 7.16
CA VAL A 138 1.44 26.50 6.56
C VAL A 138 2.45 27.31 7.37
N SER A 139 3.47 27.84 6.70
CA SER A 139 4.41 28.81 7.27
C SER A 139 4.27 30.16 6.56
N LEU A 140 3.96 31.19 7.34
CA LEU A 140 3.77 32.56 6.90
C LEU A 140 4.70 33.47 7.71
N GLY A 141 5.91 33.68 7.22
CA GLY A 141 6.96 34.38 7.97
C GLY A 141 7.32 33.61 9.24
N GLY A 142 7.26 34.28 10.40
CA GLY A 142 7.55 33.67 11.71
C GLY A 142 6.40 32.88 12.34
N LEU A 143 5.26 32.73 11.64
CA LEU A 143 4.09 32.00 12.14
C LEU A 143 3.95 30.64 11.44
N SER A 144 3.49 29.64 12.19
CA SER A 144 3.19 28.29 11.70
C SER A 144 1.77 27.87 12.12
N TYR A 145 1.00 27.38 11.16
CA TYR A 145 -0.36 26.89 11.36
C TYR A 145 -0.55 25.54 10.65
N ALA A 146 -1.31 24.64 11.26
CA ALA A 146 -1.71 23.39 10.64
C ALA A 146 -3.16 23.51 10.15
N TYR A 147 -3.39 23.29 8.85
CA TYR A 147 -4.72 23.17 8.27
C TYR A 147 -5.03 21.69 8.03
N SER A 148 -6.22 21.24 8.43
CA SER A 148 -6.67 19.87 8.19
C SER A 148 -7.99 19.89 7.44
N THR A 149 -8.12 19.03 6.43
CA THR A 149 -9.39 18.79 5.72
C THR A 149 -9.56 17.31 5.42
N THR A 150 -10.78 16.88 5.16
CA THR A 150 -11.09 15.52 4.69
C THR A 150 -11.52 15.60 3.24
N ALA A 151 -10.96 14.74 2.39
CA ALA A 151 -11.34 14.66 0.99
C ALA A 151 -11.31 13.21 0.49
N PRO A 152 -12.21 12.83 -0.44
CA PRO A 152 -12.13 11.54 -1.10
C PRO A 152 -10.89 11.51 -2.01
N SER A 153 -10.30 10.34 -2.28
CA SER A 153 -9.14 10.23 -3.19
C SER A 153 -9.39 10.75 -4.60
N GLN A 154 -10.66 10.82 -5.04
CA GLN A 154 -11.04 11.45 -6.31
C GLN A 154 -11.24 12.98 -6.24
N GLY A 155 -11.20 13.57 -5.04
CA GLY A 155 -11.44 15.00 -4.78
C GLY A 155 -10.25 15.76 -4.19
N LEU A 156 -9.10 15.11 -3.97
CA LEU A 156 -7.90 15.70 -3.35
C LEU A 156 -7.23 16.83 -4.15
N GLY A 157 -7.76 17.20 -5.32
CA GLY A 157 -7.24 18.26 -6.17
C GLY A 157 -7.51 19.69 -5.67
N LEU A 158 -8.28 19.90 -4.60
CA LEU A 158 -8.66 21.24 -4.13
C LEU A 158 -8.81 21.30 -2.60
N CYS A 159 -7.69 21.46 -1.88
CA CYS A 159 -7.77 22.10 -0.57
C CYS A 159 -8.02 23.60 -0.81
N ARG A 160 -9.27 24.04 -0.63
CA ARG A 160 -9.70 25.45 -0.70
C ARG A 160 -9.73 26.10 0.68
#